data_AF-A0A7S2PGQ1-F1
#
_entry.id   AF-A0A7S2PGQ1-F1
#
_cell.length_a   1.000
_cell.length_b   1.000
_cell.length_c   1.000
_cell.angle_alpha   90.00
_cell.angle_beta   90.00
_cell.angle_gamma   90.00
#
_symmetry.space_group_name_H-M   'P 1'
#
loop_
_entity.id
_entity.type
_entity.pdbx_description
1 polymer ?
#
loop_
_entity_poly.entity_id
_entity_poly.type
_entity_poly.pdbx_seq_one_letter_code
_entity_poly.pdbx_strand_id
1 'polypeptide(L)'
;LKPFQLKQKWASLLAQESRRLRGPRAAVFAQVWRGFEDMGCGACVLARRLDSPSVEEHLALLREEFPFQSYIEKTEHRGITVGQLERVFNFAKRHCQTWHDTAPPGCSRTAGQPIGTNIMNLYHLNTWLIMPATKEDDCAMVELLAAAPQAPKWFVSHWWGEALQDFLRCAKRHAELRGSTEEDPFWVCAHANRQHSLAQEVVADPRQTSFYKALQLATGVLLILDAKTPFGGPATPFTRIWCAFEEHVALTDGSREAPLRLDIATCKNGRAQVITDGPAKADFEDSDDDEESALETKYEREASFPEEVLA
;
A
#
# COMPACT_ATOMS: atom_id res chain seq x y z
N LEU A 1 -3.63 -8.59 35.82
CA LEU A 1 -2.25 -9.11 35.75
C LEU A 1 -1.77 -8.94 34.32
N LYS A 2 -0.62 -8.29 34.10
CA LYS A 2 -0.04 -8.17 32.74
C LYS A 2 0.13 -9.59 32.15
N PRO A 3 -0.09 -9.83 30.84
CA PRO A 3 -0.03 -11.17 30.23
C PRO A 3 1.26 -11.95 30.58
N PHE A 4 2.37 -11.23 30.75
CA PHE A 4 3.66 -11.75 31.18
C PHE A 4 3.65 -12.38 32.59
N GLN A 5 2.94 -11.78 33.54
CA GLN A 5 2.84 -12.28 34.92
C GLN A 5 1.95 -13.53 35.00
N LEU A 6 0.97 -13.68 34.10
CA LEU A 6 0.20 -14.92 34.00
C LEU A 6 1.10 -16.06 33.51
N LYS A 7 1.89 -15.83 32.45
CA LYS A 7 2.76 -16.85 31.83
C LYS A 7 3.82 -17.39 32.79
N GLN A 8 4.48 -16.53 33.58
CA GLN A 8 5.44 -16.95 34.59
C GLN A 8 4.78 -17.77 35.72
N LYS A 9 3.57 -17.37 36.14
CA LYS A 9 2.83 -18.07 37.19
C LYS A 9 2.39 -19.47 36.73
N TRP A 10 1.89 -19.59 35.49
CA TRP A 10 1.54 -20.88 34.88
C TRP A 10 2.75 -21.80 34.66
N ALA A 11 3.88 -21.26 34.18
CA ALA A 11 5.11 -22.04 34.03
C ALA A 11 5.64 -22.57 35.38
N SER A 12 5.55 -21.77 36.45
CA SER A 12 5.96 -22.21 37.79
C SER A 12 5.06 -23.31 38.38
N LEU A 13 3.75 -23.24 38.13
CA LEU A 13 2.78 -24.25 38.57
C LEU A 13 3.00 -25.58 37.85
N LEU A 14 3.15 -25.53 36.53
CA LEU A 14 3.40 -26.73 35.70
C LEU A 14 4.76 -27.38 36.02
N ALA A 15 5.79 -26.59 36.32
CA ALA A 15 7.09 -27.09 36.75
C ALA A 15 7.04 -27.76 38.14
N GLN A 16 6.19 -27.27 39.05
CA GLN A 16 5.97 -27.92 40.35
C GLN A 16 5.20 -29.25 40.21
N GLU A 17 4.24 -29.31 39.29
CA GLU A 17 3.38 -30.48 39.10
C GLU A 17 4.09 -31.62 38.36
N SER A 18 4.95 -31.29 37.39
CA SER A 18 5.80 -32.27 36.68
C SER A 18 6.73 -33.05 37.62
N ARG A 19 7.22 -32.44 38.71
CA ARG A 19 8.08 -33.10 39.71
C ARG A 19 7.33 -34.11 40.59
N ARG A 20 5.99 -34.08 40.61
CA ARG A 20 5.14 -34.95 41.44
C ARG A 20 4.62 -36.18 40.69
N LEU A 21 4.71 -36.22 39.36
CA LEU A 21 4.16 -37.31 38.54
C LEU A 21 5.23 -38.37 38.24
N ARG A 22 4.95 -39.65 38.52
CA ARG A 22 5.75 -40.80 38.09
C ARG A 22 4.89 -41.82 37.34
N GLY A 23 5.52 -42.57 36.44
CA GLY A 23 4.87 -43.62 35.66
C GLY A 23 4.11 -43.10 34.43
N PRO A 24 3.14 -43.87 33.89
CA PRO A 24 2.52 -43.63 32.57
C PRO A 24 1.91 -42.23 32.39
N ARG A 25 1.51 -41.58 33.49
CA ARG A 25 0.97 -40.20 33.49
C ARG A 25 2.02 -39.14 33.14
N ALA A 26 3.30 -39.38 33.42
CA ALA A 26 4.39 -38.47 33.03
C ALA A 26 4.63 -38.50 31.51
N ALA A 27 4.42 -39.65 30.87
CA ALA A 27 4.57 -39.80 29.41
C ALA A 27 3.47 -39.03 28.64
N VAL A 28 2.22 -39.10 29.12
CA VAL A 28 1.10 -38.33 28.55
C VAL A 28 1.34 -36.82 28.73
N PHE A 29 1.85 -36.40 29.89
CA PHE A 29 2.17 -34.99 30.14
C PHE A 29 3.31 -34.47 29.25
N ALA A 30 4.35 -35.28 29.03
CA ALA A 30 5.45 -34.95 28.11
C ALA A 30 4.98 -34.88 26.64
N GLN A 31 3.99 -35.68 26.26
CA GLN A 31 3.41 -35.68 24.91
C GLN A 31 2.50 -34.45 24.68
N VAL A 32 1.75 -34.03 25.70
CA VAL A 32 0.99 -32.76 25.68
C VAL A 32 1.93 -31.55 25.70
N TRP A 33 3.05 -31.62 26.42
CA TRP A 33 4.09 -30.57 26.42
C TRP A 33 4.76 -30.43 25.05
N ARG A 34 5.17 -31.54 24.41
CA ARG A 34 5.68 -31.52 23.04
C ARG A 34 4.62 -31.05 22.04
N GLY A 35 3.35 -31.41 22.23
CA GLY A 35 2.25 -30.85 21.44
C GLY A 35 2.09 -29.33 21.61
N PHE A 36 2.43 -28.77 22.77
CA PHE A 36 2.46 -27.32 23.01
C PHE A 36 3.72 -26.64 22.43
N GLU A 37 4.85 -27.34 22.37
CA GLU A 37 6.06 -26.90 21.66
C GLU A 37 5.87 -26.95 20.13
N ASP A 38 5.20 -28.00 19.61
CA ASP A 38 4.93 -28.20 18.18
C ASP A 38 3.73 -27.38 17.66
N MET A 39 2.77 -27.02 18.52
CA MET A 39 1.79 -25.96 18.23
C MET A 39 2.40 -24.54 18.29
N GLY A 40 3.71 -24.45 18.53
CA GLY A 40 4.53 -23.25 18.44
C GLY A 40 5.17 -23.05 17.08
N CYS A 41 4.47 -23.32 15.96
CA CYS A 41 4.87 -22.76 14.66
C CYS A 41 4.50 -21.28 14.65
N GLY A 42 5.42 -20.50 15.18
CA GLY A 42 5.23 -19.10 15.52
C GLY A 42 6.17 -18.77 16.64
N ALA A 43 7.47 -18.86 16.35
CA ALA A 43 8.47 -18.14 17.10
C ALA A 43 8.12 -16.65 17.02
N CYS A 44 7.20 -16.22 17.88
CA CYS A 44 7.08 -14.84 18.33
C CYS A 44 8.31 -14.62 19.23
N VAL A 45 9.50 -14.64 18.62
CA VAL A 45 10.52 -13.68 19.01
C VAL A 45 9.76 -12.38 18.92
N LEU A 46 9.46 -11.74 20.06
CA LEU A 46 9.00 -10.37 20.06
C LEU A 46 10.11 -9.61 19.37
N ALA A 47 9.99 -9.44 18.05
CA ALA A 47 10.99 -8.79 17.24
C ALA A 47 11.21 -7.43 17.91
N ARG A 48 12.44 -7.19 18.34
CA ARG A 48 12.76 -5.98 19.08
C ARG A 48 12.34 -4.82 18.20
N ARG A 49 11.48 -3.94 18.73
CA ARG A 49 11.08 -2.76 17.99
C ARG A 49 12.29 -1.89 17.73
N LEU A 50 12.35 -1.33 16.54
CA LEU A 50 13.35 -0.35 16.20
C LEU A 50 12.99 0.97 16.88
N ASP A 51 14.00 1.62 17.43
CA ASP A 51 13.84 2.88 18.16
C ASP A 51 13.60 4.06 17.20
N SER A 52 14.09 3.96 15.95
CA SER A 52 13.96 5.01 14.92
C SER A 52 14.06 4.42 13.50
N PRO A 53 13.45 5.05 12.48
CA PRO A 53 13.69 4.72 11.06
C PRO A 53 15.14 4.90 10.59
N SER A 54 15.98 5.58 11.37
CA SER A 54 17.37 5.91 11.00
C SER A 54 18.41 5.04 11.70
N VAL A 55 18.02 3.93 12.33
CA VAL A 55 18.98 3.03 13.00
C VAL A 55 19.79 2.26 11.96
N GLU A 56 21.09 2.10 12.20
CA GLU A 56 22.04 1.58 11.19
C GLU A 56 21.68 0.17 10.70
N GLU A 57 21.20 -0.71 11.58
CA GLU A 57 20.74 -2.06 11.21
C GLU A 57 19.63 -2.01 10.15
N HIS A 58 18.70 -1.06 10.29
CA HIS A 58 17.60 -0.87 9.35
C HIS A 58 18.05 -0.21 8.05
N LEU A 59 18.96 0.78 8.13
CA LEU A 59 19.53 1.41 6.95
C LEU A 59 20.36 0.43 6.11
N ALA A 60 21.14 -0.43 6.75
CA ALA A 60 21.90 -1.48 6.07
C ALA A 60 20.97 -2.45 5.33
N LEU A 61 19.88 -2.88 5.97
CA LEU A 61 18.85 -3.71 5.34
C LEU A 61 18.19 -3.03 4.14
N LEU A 62 17.87 -1.74 4.24
CA LEU A 62 17.27 -0.99 3.14
C LEU A 62 18.22 -0.86 1.94
N ARG A 63 19.51 -0.61 2.17
CA ARG A 63 20.52 -0.54 1.10
C ARG A 63 20.70 -1.88 0.37
N GLU A 64 20.64 -2.98 1.11
CA GLU A 64 20.69 -4.32 0.54
C GLU A 64 19.45 -4.63 -0.31
N GLU A 65 18.25 -4.32 0.21
CA GLU A 65 17.00 -4.62 -0.48
C GLU A 65 16.71 -3.68 -1.65
N PHE A 66 17.07 -2.39 -1.54
CA PHE A 66 16.76 -1.34 -2.52
C PHE A 66 18.02 -0.58 -2.96
N PRO A 67 18.98 -1.25 -3.63
CA PRO A 67 20.17 -0.57 -4.13
C PRO A 67 19.78 0.43 -5.23
N PHE A 68 20.48 1.56 -5.27
CA PHE A 68 20.32 2.56 -6.32
C PHE A 68 20.46 1.93 -7.72
N GLN A 69 19.53 2.28 -8.62
CA GLN A 69 19.53 1.77 -10.00
C GLN A 69 19.97 2.84 -10.99
N SER A 70 19.22 3.94 -11.05
CA SER A 70 19.49 5.02 -12.00
C SER A 70 18.75 6.30 -11.63
N TYR A 71 19.25 7.45 -12.07
CA TYR A 71 18.48 8.68 -12.04
C TYR A 71 17.51 8.75 -13.21
N ILE A 72 16.27 9.15 -12.93
CA ILE A 72 15.23 9.45 -13.91
C ILE A 72 14.98 10.95 -13.84
N GLU A 73 15.46 11.67 -14.84
CA GLU A 73 15.49 13.14 -14.86
C GLU A 73 14.09 13.76 -14.68
N LYS A 74 13.11 13.30 -15.46
CA LYS A 74 11.74 13.83 -15.44
C LYS A 74 10.87 13.13 -14.41
N THR A 75 10.33 13.87 -13.43
CA THR A 75 9.45 13.33 -12.39
C THR A 75 8.19 12.68 -12.97
N GLU A 76 7.66 13.20 -14.07
CA GLU A 76 6.51 12.61 -14.78
C GLU A 76 6.83 11.24 -15.44
N HIS A 77 8.11 10.88 -15.62
CA HIS A 77 8.54 9.57 -16.13
C HIS A 77 8.95 8.60 -15.00
N ARG A 78 8.62 8.93 -13.75
CA ARG A 78 8.91 8.10 -12.57
C ARG A 78 7.70 7.23 -12.18
N GLY A 79 7.06 6.61 -13.18
CA GLY A 79 6.00 5.64 -12.95
C GLY A 79 6.54 4.35 -12.33
N ILE A 80 5.75 3.66 -11.51
CA ILE A 80 6.08 2.42 -10.80
C ILE A 80 5.15 1.29 -11.26
N THR A 81 5.68 0.12 -11.57
CA THR A 81 4.87 -1.02 -12.01
C THR A 81 4.19 -1.73 -10.83
N VAL A 82 3.18 -2.56 -11.11
CA VAL A 82 2.52 -3.41 -10.09
C VAL A 82 3.54 -4.30 -9.38
N GLY A 83 4.44 -4.96 -10.13
CA GLY A 83 5.48 -5.81 -9.54
C GLY A 83 6.45 -5.03 -8.63
N GLN A 84 6.81 -3.81 -9.01
CA GLN A 84 7.63 -2.92 -8.16
C GLN A 84 6.87 -2.50 -6.89
N LEU A 85 5.59 -2.14 -6.99
CA LEU A 85 4.73 -1.86 -5.83
C LEU A 85 4.64 -3.07 -4.89
N GLU A 86 4.46 -4.28 -5.44
CA GLU A 86 4.43 -5.52 -4.66
C GLU A 86 5.74 -5.78 -3.94
N ARG A 87 6.90 -5.54 -4.58
CA ARG A 87 8.22 -5.67 -3.94
C ARG A 87 8.33 -4.76 -2.71
N VAL A 88 7.97 -3.49 -2.86
CA VAL A 88 7.97 -2.51 -1.76
C VAL A 88 7.01 -2.94 -0.65
N PHE A 89 5.79 -3.33 -1.00
CA PHE A 89 4.80 -3.81 -0.03
C PHE A 89 5.25 -5.07 0.71
N ASN A 90 5.84 -6.04 0.02
CA ASN A 90 6.29 -7.30 0.60
C ASN A 90 7.45 -7.10 1.58
N PHE A 91 8.38 -6.18 1.27
CA PHE A 91 9.37 -5.76 2.26
C PHE A 91 8.68 -5.15 3.48
N ALA A 92 7.83 -4.14 3.28
CA ALA A 92 7.16 -3.47 4.39
C ALA A 92 6.36 -4.44 5.27
N LYS A 93 5.63 -5.38 4.67
CA LYS A 93 4.86 -6.42 5.36
C LYS A 93 5.74 -7.35 6.19
N ARG A 94 6.95 -7.70 5.74
CA ARG A 94 7.91 -8.53 6.49
C ARG A 94 8.46 -7.81 7.73
N HIS A 95 8.62 -6.49 7.65
CA HIS A 95 9.31 -5.71 8.68
C HIS A 95 8.40 -4.88 9.58
N CYS A 96 7.13 -4.64 9.20
CA CYS A 96 6.25 -3.69 9.88
C CYS A 96 6.06 -3.95 11.38
N GLN A 97 6.15 -5.22 11.82
CA GLN A 97 6.01 -5.59 13.24
C GLN A 97 7.11 -5.00 14.14
N THR A 98 8.25 -4.63 13.56
CA THR A 98 9.35 -3.94 14.26
C THR A 98 9.18 -2.42 14.28
N TRP A 99 8.25 -1.89 13.48
CA TRP A 99 8.00 -0.47 13.31
C TRP A 99 6.89 0.02 14.25
N HIS A 100 6.83 1.33 14.43
CA HIS A 100 5.76 2.00 15.17
C HIS A 100 5.45 3.35 14.51
N ASP A 101 4.24 3.85 14.71
CA ASP A 101 3.85 5.16 14.20
C ASP A 101 4.64 6.25 14.95
N THR A 102 5.54 6.93 14.25
CA THR A 102 6.41 7.95 14.83
C THR A 102 5.80 9.35 14.81
N ALA A 103 4.54 9.49 14.38
CA ALA A 103 3.89 10.79 14.34
C ALA A 103 3.80 11.39 15.76
N PRO A 104 3.92 12.73 15.90
CA PRO A 104 3.72 13.39 17.18
C PRO A 104 2.32 13.10 17.75
N PRO A 105 2.17 13.05 19.09
CA PRO A 105 0.86 12.89 19.72
C PRO A 105 -0.15 13.92 19.21
N GLY A 106 -1.33 13.44 18.76
CA GLY A 106 -2.38 14.28 18.19
C GLY A 106 -2.30 14.49 16.68
N CYS A 107 -1.16 14.20 16.03
CA CYS A 107 -1.03 14.24 14.57
C CYS A 107 -1.48 12.95 13.89
N SER A 108 -1.42 11.83 14.61
CA SER A 108 -1.95 10.54 14.16
C SER A 108 -2.78 9.89 15.27
N ARG A 109 -3.87 9.21 14.88
CA ARG A 109 -4.68 8.42 15.81
C ARG A 109 -3.95 7.16 16.31
N THR A 110 -2.93 6.72 15.59
CA THR A 110 -2.08 5.58 15.92
C THR A 110 -0.72 5.98 16.46
N ALA A 111 -0.48 7.25 16.79
CA ALA A 111 0.81 7.74 17.28
C ALA A 111 1.37 6.87 18.41
N GLY A 112 2.62 6.42 18.24
CA GLY A 112 3.34 5.51 19.14
C GLY A 112 2.89 4.04 19.11
N GLN A 113 1.83 3.70 18.36
CA GLN A 113 1.33 2.33 18.27
C GLN A 113 2.18 1.48 17.33
N PRO A 114 2.22 0.16 17.53
CA PRO A 114 2.96 -0.76 16.65
C PRO A 114 2.27 -0.84 15.30
N ILE A 115 3.05 -0.89 14.21
CA ILE A 115 2.50 -0.98 12.87
C ILE A 115 2.23 -2.45 12.51
N GLY A 116 0.96 -2.77 12.27
CA GLY A 116 0.55 -4.04 11.67
C GLY A 116 0.15 -3.85 10.21
N THR A 117 0.12 -4.93 9.45
CA THR A 117 -0.29 -4.93 8.03
C THR A 117 -1.64 -4.25 7.80
N ASN A 118 -2.56 -4.36 8.76
CA ASN A 118 -3.92 -3.81 8.66
C ASN A 118 -4.00 -2.29 8.87
N ILE A 119 -2.96 -1.66 9.44
CA ILE A 119 -2.93 -0.20 9.67
C ILE A 119 -1.79 0.49 8.94
N MET A 120 -0.87 -0.29 8.36
CA MET A 120 0.23 0.25 7.56
C MET A 120 -0.36 0.99 6.36
N ASN A 121 0.09 2.23 6.17
CA ASN A 121 -0.36 3.13 5.13
C ASN A 121 0.86 3.84 4.52
N LEU A 122 0.64 4.74 3.57
CA LEU A 122 1.73 5.38 2.84
C LEU A 122 2.50 6.40 3.70
N TYR A 123 1.89 6.98 4.74
CA TYR A 123 2.63 7.77 5.73
C TYR A 123 3.65 6.91 6.49
N HIS A 124 3.23 5.74 6.95
CA HIS A 124 4.11 4.78 7.63
C HIS A 124 5.23 4.30 6.70
N LEU A 125 4.88 3.95 5.45
CA LEU A 125 5.84 3.52 4.44
C LEU A 125 6.84 4.64 4.11
N ASN A 126 6.36 5.88 4.00
CA ASN A 126 7.24 7.01 3.74
C ASN A 126 8.28 7.19 4.86
N THR A 127 7.83 7.14 6.11
CA THR A 127 8.69 7.29 7.28
C THR A 127 9.71 6.15 7.44
N TRP A 128 9.25 4.90 7.31
CA TRP A 128 10.07 3.73 7.64
C TRP A 128 10.84 3.15 6.45
N LEU A 129 10.45 3.46 5.21
CA LEU A 129 11.07 2.87 4.03
C LEU A 129 11.54 3.94 3.05
N ILE A 130 10.63 4.76 2.51
CA ILE A 130 10.96 5.63 1.38
C ILE A 130 11.99 6.68 1.79
N MET A 131 11.74 7.45 2.86
CA MET A 131 12.64 8.51 3.31
C MET A 131 14.03 7.95 3.67
N PRO A 132 14.18 6.90 4.49
CA PRO A 132 15.50 6.38 4.81
C PRO A 132 16.23 5.75 3.62
N ALA A 133 15.53 4.98 2.76
CA ALA A 133 16.15 4.28 1.63
C ALA A 133 16.65 5.26 0.55
N THR A 134 15.95 6.37 0.34
CA THR A 134 16.26 7.34 -0.73
C THR A 134 17.22 8.45 -0.30
N LYS A 135 17.59 8.51 0.98
CA LYS A 135 18.34 9.64 1.55
C LYS A 135 19.77 9.73 1.04
N GLU A 136 20.45 8.59 0.89
CA GLU A 136 21.87 8.56 0.51
C GLU A 136 22.09 9.09 -0.91
N ASP A 137 21.23 8.69 -1.85
CA ASP A 137 21.32 9.07 -3.26
C ASP A 137 20.49 10.32 -3.62
N ASP A 138 19.77 10.92 -2.66
CA ASP A 138 18.79 12.01 -2.83
C ASP A 138 17.86 11.77 -4.03
N CYS A 139 17.21 10.60 -4.02
CA CYS A 139 16.44 10.09 -5.14
C CYS A 139 14.95 9.85 -4.81
N ALA A 140 14.17 9.45 -5.80
CA ALA A 140 12.81 8.98 -5.65
C ALA A 140 12.81 7.46 -5.41
N MET A 141 11.75 6.92 -4.79
CA MET A 141 11.68 5.48 -4.51
C MET A 141 11.85 4.63 -5.78
N VAL A 142 11.28 5.07 -6.89
CA VAL A 142 11.36 4.33 -8.16
C VAL A 142 12.77 4.32 -8.76
N GLU A 143 13.62 5.30 -8.45
CA GLU A 143 15.03 5.35 -8.89
C GLU A 143 15.88 4.25 -8.20
N LEU A 144 15.35 3.62 -7.13
CA LEU A 144 15.89 2.39 -6.51
C LEU A 144 15.30 1.09 -7.09
N LEU A 145 14.31 1.18 -7.97
CA LEU A 145 13.56 0.04 -8.52
C LEU A 145 13.67 -0.10 -10.04
N ALA A 146 14.00 0.99 -10.74
CA ALA A 146 14.00 1.06 -12.19
C ALA A 146 15.35 1.56 -12.73
N ALA A 147 15.86 0.86 -13.74
CA ALA A 147 17.11 1.20 -14.43
C ALA A 147 16.93 2.20 -15.59
N ALA A 148 15.69 2.58 -15.90
CA ALA A 148 15.35 3.49 -16.99
C ALA A 148 14.05 4.25 -16.69
N PRO A 149 13.78 5.38 -17.39
CA PRO A 149 12.51 6.10 -17.30
C PRO A 149 11.29 5.22 -17.61
N GLN A 150 10.24 5.35 -16.80
CA GLN A 150 8.99 4.58 -16.88
C GLN A 150 7.80 5.56 -17.02
N ALA A 151 7.43 5.90 -18.26
CA ALA A 151 6.28 6.77 -18.50
C ALA A 151 4.98 6.10 -17.99
N PRO A 152 4.16 6.78 -17.17
CA PRO A 152 3.00 6.16 -16.56
C PRO A 152 1.86 5.99 -17.57
N LYS A 153 1.26 4.81 -17.60
CA LYS A 153 0.00 4.56 -18.31
C LYS A 153 -1.20 5.07 -17.53
N TRP A 154 -1.13 5.02 -16.21
CA TRP A 154 -2.18 5.48 -15.31
C TRP A 154 -1.62 6.38 -14.23
N PHE A 155 -2.34 7.45 -13.92
CA PHE A 155 -2.08 8.30 -12.77
C PHE A 155 -2.92 7.80 -11.59
N VAL A 156 -2.36 7.70 -10.38
CA VAL A 156 -3.12 7.28 -9.20
C VAL A 156 -3.40 8.45 -8.28
N SER A 157 -4.69 8.83 -8.21
CA SER A 157 -5.20 9.82 -7.25
C SER A 157 -5.69 9.09 -6.01
N HIS A 158 -5.13 9.39 -4.84
CA HIS A 158 -5.45 8.66 -3.62
C HIS A 158 -5.05 9.39 -2.33
N TRP A 159 -5.54 8.88 -1.19
CA TRP A 159 -5.17 9.38 0.13
C TRP A 159 -4.14 8.48 0.82
N TRP A 160 -3.02 9.07 1.27
CA TRP A 160 -1.91 8.34 1.89
C TRP A 160 -2.23 7.55 3.15
N GLY A 161 -3.32 7.86 3.86
CA GLY A 161 -3.65 7.18 5.11
C GLY A 161 -4.49 5.91 4.94
N GLU A 162 -4.88 5.57 3.71
CA GLU A 162 -5.56 4.31 3.43
C GLU A 162 -4.65 3.11 3.72
N ALA A 163 -5.22 1.95 4.00
CA ALA A 163 -4.42 0.76 4.22
C ALA A 163 -3.64 0.41 2.93
N LEU A 164 -2.32 0.30 3.04
CA LEU A 164 -1.43 0.05 1.89
C LEU A 164 -1.77 -1.27 1.19
N GLN A 165 -2.26 -2.26 1.95
CA GLN A 165 -2.71 -3.52 1.38
C GLN A 165 -3.96 -3.35 0.49
N ASP A 166 -4.85 -2.44 0.86
CA ASP A 166 -6.08 -2.15 0.13
C ASP A 166 -5.78 -1.37 -1.14
N PHE A 167 -4.90 -0.35 -1.04
CA PHE A 167 -4.33 0.34 -2.19
C PHE A 167 -3.77 -0.65 -3.23
N LEU A 168 -2.93 -1.59 -2.78
CA LEU A 168 -2.32 -2.57 -3.67
C LEU A 168 -3.35 -3.51 -4.32
N ARG A 169 -4.37 -3.95 -3.58
CA ARG A 169 -5.47 -4.74 -4.15
C ARG A 169 -6.22 -3.97 -5.23
N CYS A 170 -6.51 -2.69 -5.01
CA CYS A 170 -7.16 -1.81 -5.97
C CYS A 170 -6.32 -1.65 -7.24
N ALA A 171 -5.03 -1.31 -7.10
CA ALA A 171 -4.11 -1.15 -8.24
C ALA A 171 -3.98 -2.44 -9.07
N LYS A 172 -3.85 -3.60 -8.39
CA LYS A 172 -3.81 -4.91 -9.06
C LYS A 172 -5.10 -5.21 -9.82
N ARG A 173 -6.25 -5.06 -9.17
CA ARG A 173 -7.54 -5.35 -9.79
C ARG A 173 -7.80 -4.44 -10.98
N HIS A 174 -7.42 -3.17 -10.89
CA HIS A 174 -7.53 -2.23 -11.99
C HIS A 174 -6.62 -2.62 -13.17
N ALA A 175 -5.35 -2.96 -12.90
CA ALA A 175 -4.42 -3.45 -13.92
C ALA A 175 -4.97 -4.69 -14.64
N GLU A 176 -5.50 -5.67 -13.90
CA GLU A 176 -6.14 -6.87 -14.46
C GLU A 176 -7.28 -6.51 -15.41
N LEU A 177 -8.22 -5.66 -14.95
CA LEU A 177 -9.41 -5.28 -15.74
C LEU A 177 -9.05 -4.51 -17.02
N ARG A 178 -8.07 -3.61 -16.95
CA ARG A 178 -7.59 -2.85 -18.11
C ARG A 178 -6.65 -3.65 -19.01
N GLY A 179 -6.35 -4.90 -18.67
CA GLY A 179 -5.40 -5.73 -19.41
C GLY A 179 -3.99 -5.14 -19.43
N SER A 180 -3.63 -4.42 -18.37
CA SER A 180 -2.30 -3.84 -18.21
C SER A 180 -1.28 -4.95 -18.04
N THR A 181 -0.12 -4.77 -18.66
CA THR A 181 1.03 -5.69 -18.53
C THR A 181 1.87 -5.32 -17.32
N GLU A 182 2.83 -6.18 -16.94
CA GLU A 182 3.79 -5.87 -15.88
C GLU A 182 4.67 -4.65 -16.19
N GLU A 183 4.74 -4.24 -17.45
CA GLU A 183 5.51 -3.07 -17.91
C GLU A 183 4.72 -1.77 -17.84
N ASP A 184 3.39 -1.82 -17.63
CA ASP A 184 2.53 -0.64 -17.61
C ASP A 184 2.62 0.08 -16.25
N PRO A 185 3.29 1.24 -16.16
CA PRO A 185 3.56 1.86 -14.86
C PRO A 185 2.40 2.74 -14.40
N PHE A 186 2.23 2.81 -13.09
CA PHE A 186 1.37 3.76 -12.40
C PHE A 186 2.18 4.95 -11.92
N TRP A 187 1.70 6.18 -12.05
CA TRP A 187 2.30 7.31 -11.35
C TRP A 187 1.69 7.40 -9.95
N VAL A 188 2.50 7.12 -8.92
CA VAL A 188 2.11 7.19 -7.51
C VAL A 188 2.98 8.23 -6.81
N CYS A 189 2.35 9.28 -6.29
CA CYS A 189 3.05 10.50 -5.87
C CYS A 189 4.17 10.27 -4.84
N ALA A 190 4.00 9.35 -3.88
CA ALA A 190 5.05 9.06 -2.88
C ALA A 190 6.27 8.34 -3.45
N HIS A 191 6.10 7.63 -4.57
CA HIS A 191 7.17 6.86 -5.20
C HIS A 191 7.88 7.62 -6.31
N ALA A 192 7.16 8.52 -6.99
CA ALA A 192 7.67 9.32 -8.08
C ALA A 192 8.42 10.58 -7.61
N ASN A 193 7.89 11.26 -6.58
CA ASN A 193 8.53 12.49 -6.09
C ASN A 193 9.70 12.17 -5.15
N ARG A 194 10.75 13.00 -5.21
CA ARG A 194 11.86 12.97 -4.25
C ARG A 194 11.37 13.56 -2.94
N GLN A 195 11.12 12.71 -1.95
CA GLN A 195 10.43 13.08 -0.72
C GLN A 195 11.22 14.09 0.13
N HIS A 196 12.55 14.10 0.01
CA HIS A 196 13.44 15.07 0.67
C HIS A 196 13.32 16.50 0.13
N SER A 197 12.80 16.65 -1.10
CA SER A 197 12.72 17.94 -1.83
C SER A 197 11.30 18.25 -2.32
N LEU A 198 10.27 17.59 -1.78
CA LEU A 198 8.88 17.68 -2.26
C LEU A 198 8.32 19.11 -2.27
N ALA A 199 8.77 19.97 -1.34
CA ALA A 199 8.34 21.37 -1.29
C ALA A 199 8.71 22.17 -2.57
N GLN A 200 9.70 21.72 -3.33
CA GLN A 200 10.10 22.34 -4.60
C GLN A 200 9.23 21.90 -5.78
N GLU A 201 8.56 20.75 -5.66
CA GLU A 201 7.63 20.22 -6.68
C GLU A 201 6.25 20.88 -6.62
N VAL A 202 5.91 21.49 -5.47
CA VAL A 202 4.65 22.20 -5.25
C VAL A 202 4.86 23.69 -5.48
N VAL A 203 4.51 24.15 -6.68
CA VAL A 203 4.61 25.55 -7.09
C VAL A 203 3.25 26.24 -7.12
N ALA A 204 3.24 27.56 -7.30
CA ALA A 204 2.02 28.38 -7.24
C ALA A 204 0.97 28.00 -8.29
N ASP A 205 1.40 27.64 -9.50
CA ASP A 205 0.51 27.11 -10.53
C ASP A 205 0.54 25.57 -10.50
N PRO A 206 -0.54 24.89 -10.09
CA PRO A 206 -0.58 23.43 -10.01
C PRO A 206 -0.36 22.75 -11.37
N ARG A 207 -0.58 23.45 -12.50
CA ARG A 207 -0.29 22.92 -13.85
C ARG A 207 1.20 22.84 -14.19
N GLN A 208 2.06 23.46 -13.39
CA GLN A 208 3.51 23.38 -13.58
C GLN A 208 4.16 22.24 -12.78
N THR A 209 3.39 21.61 -11.89
CA THR A 209 3.85 20.54 -11.01
C THR A 209 4.09 19.23 -11.77
N SER A 210 4.89 18.34 -11.18
CA SER A 210 5.06 16.97 -11.66
C SER A 210 3.75 16.18 -11.75
N PHE A 211 2.78 16.50 -10.88
CA PHE A 211 1.44 15.88 -10.85
C PHE A 211 0.70 16.14 -12.16
N TYR A 212 0.61 17.40 -12.58
CA TYR A 212 -0.06 17.76 -13.84
C TYR A 212 0.68 17.18 -15.05
N LYS A 213 2.02 17.24 -15.06
CA LYS A 213 2.82 16.66 -16.16
C LYS A 213 2.60 15.15 -16.28
N ALA A 214 2.54 14.43 -15.16
CA ALA A 214 2.23 13.00 -15.15
C ALA A 214 0.81 12.71 -15.64
N LEU A 215 -0.18 13.54 -15.24
CA LEU A 215 -1.54 13.46 -15.78
C LEU A 215 -1.54 13.58 -17.30
N GLN A 216 -0.78 14.52 -17.88
CA GLN A 216 -0.68 14.70 -19.33
C GLN A 216 -0.11 13.50 -20.09
N LEU A 217 0.70 12.66 -19.45
CA LEU A 217 1.25 11.44 -20.05
C LEU A 217 0.32 10.23 -19.90
N ALA A 218 -0.48 10.19 -18.83
CA ALA A 218 -1.33 9.05 -18.53
C ALA A 218 -2.52 8.94 -19.50
N THR A 219 -2.98 7.70 -19.73
CA THR A 219 -4.24 7.39 -20.43
C THR A 219 -5.45 7.76 -19.59
N GLY A 220 -5.33 7.66 -18.28
CA GLY A 220 -6.41 7.95 -17.34
C GLY A 220 -5.94 8.08 -15.90
N VAL A 221 -6.90 8.42 -15.04
CA VAL A 221 -6.75 8.49 -13.59
C VAL A 221 -7.44 7.28 -12.96
N LEU A 222 -6.73 6.61 -12.08
CA LEU A 222 -7.28 5.67 -11.11
C LEU A 222 -7.45 6.41 -9.78
N LEU A 223 -8.68 6.72 -9.43
CA LEU A 223 -9.06 7.27 -8.13
C LEU A 223 -9.29 6.11 -7.14
N ILE A 224 -8.50 6.03 -6.08
CA ILE A 224 -8.65 4.99 -5.05
C ILE A 224 -9.29 5.60 -3.80
N LEU A 225 -10.50 5.14 -3.47
CA LEU A 225 -11.28 5.58 -2.33
C LEU A 225 -11.10 4.65 -1.12
N ASP A 226 -10.74 5.21 0.03
CA ASP A 226 -10.69 4.49 1.28
C ASP A 226 -12.09 4.18 1.80
N ALA A 227 -12.26 2.96 2.31
CA ALA A 227 -13.48 2.55 3.00
C ALA A 227 -13.63 3.28 4.33
N LYS A 228 -14.87 3.38 4.83
CA LYS A 228 -15.08 3.93 6.16
C LYS A 228 -14.42 3.06 7.24
N THR A 229 -13.64 3.70 8.10
CA THR A 229 -13.03 3.10 9.28
C THR A 229 -13.44 3.88 10.53
N PRO A 230 -13.18 3.38 11.75
CA PRO A 230 -13.32 4.19 12.97
C PRO A 230 -12.42 5.45 12.96
N PHE A 231 -11.43 5.48 12.08
CA PHE A 231 -10.34 6.46 12.08
C PHE A 231 -10.37 7.43 10.90
N GLY A 232 -11.19 7.18 9.86
CA GLY A 232 -11.24 7.96 8.63
C GLY A 232 -12.27 7.43 7.64
N GLY A 233 -12.32 8.05 6.46
CA GLY A 233 -13.23 7.68 5.38
C GLY A 233 -14.73 7.89 5.65
N PRO A 234 -15.59 7.46 4.72
CA PRO A 234 -15.22 6.95 3.40
C PRO A 234 -14.73 8.08 2.49
N ALA A 235 -14.06 7.71 1.39
CA ALA A 235 -13.71 8.59 0.28
C ALA A 235 -13.01 9.89 0.68
N THR A 236 -12.01 9.77 1.55
CA THR A 236 -11.12 10.86 1.96
C THR A 236 -10.53 11.63 0.77
N PRO A 237 -10.18 11.04 -0.40
CA PRO A 237 -9.73 11.80 -1.56
C PRO A 237 -10.62 13.01 -1.93
N PHE A 238 -11.95 12.89 -1.87
CA PHE A 238 -12.86 13.99 -2.19
C PHE A 238 -12.74 15.20 -1.25
N THR A 239 -12.09 15.04 -0.10
CA THR A 239 -11.83 16.12 0.87
C THR A 239 -10.46 16.78 0.71
N ARG A 240 -9.64 16.30 -0.24
CA ARG A 240 -8.23 16.69 -0.40
C ARG A 240 -8.07 17.53 -1.65
N ILE A 241 -7.54 18.73 -1.48
CA ILE A 241 -7.43 19.70 -2.59
C ILE A 241 -6.63 19.19 -3.80
N TRP A 242 -5.58 18.40 -3.57
CA TRP A 242 -4.78 17.81 -4.65
C TRP A 242 -5.56 16.74 -5.43
N CYS A 243 -6.27 15.85 -4.72
CA CYS A 243 -7.15 14.86 -5.36
C CYS A 243 -8.27 15.55 -6.15
N ALA A 244 -8.93 16.55 -5.57
CA ALA A 244 -9.95 17.34 -6.26
C ALA A 244 -9.41 18.05 -7.51
N PHE A 245 -8.17 18.54 -7.48
CA PHE A 245 -7.51 19.10 -8.67
C PHE A 245 -7.25 18.03 -9.74
N GLU A 246 -6.75 16.86 -9.36
CA GLU A 246 -6.48 15.74 -10.28
C GLU A 246 -7.77 15.24 -10.94
N GLU A 247 -8.85 15.08 -10.16
CA GLU A 247 -10.20 14.72 -10.65
C GLU A 247 -10.75 15.80 -11.59
N HIS A 248 -10.61 17.08 -11.24
CA HIS A 248 -11.03 18.18 -12.09
C HIS A 248 -10.29 18.18 -13.43
N VAL A 249 -8.98 17.96 -13.42
CA VAL A 249 -8.17 17.83 -14.65
C VAL A 249 -8.64 16.62 -15.46
N ALA A 250 -8.88 15.47 -14.83
CA ALA A 250 -9.39 14.28 -15.52
C ALA A 250 -10.70 14.54 -16.28
N LEU A 251 -11.61 15.30 -15.65
CA LEU A 251 -12.96 15.53 -16.18
C LEU A 251 -13.06 16.72 -17.16
N THR A 252 -12.18 17.71 -17.06
CA THR A 252 -12.38 19.01 -17.73
C THR A 252 -11.22 19.49 -18.59
N ASP A 253 -10.07 18.79 -18.58
CA ASP A 253 -8.91 19.24 -19.34
C ASP A 253 -9.08 19.00 -20.85
N GLY A 254 -9.57 20.03 -21.53
CA GLY A 254 -9.71 20.06 -22.98
C GLY A 254 -8.42 20.38 -23.75
N SER A 255 -7.26 20.44 -23.08
CA SER A 255 -5.98 20.67 -23.76
C SER A 255 -5.41 19.43 -24.47
N ARG A 256 -6.02 18.27 -24.25
CA ARG A 256 -5.60 16.97 -24.79
C ARG A 256 -6.39 16.57 -26.02
N GLU A 257 -5.77 15.78 -26.91
CA GLU A 257 -6.45 15.18 -28.06
C GLU A 257 -7.52 14.17 -27.66
N ALA A 258 -7.27 13.42 -26.59
CA ALA A 258 -8.22 12.48 -25.99
C ALA A 258 -8.43 12.80 -24.50
N PRO A 259 -9.68 12.75 -24.02
CA PRO A 259 -9.98 12.95 -22.60
C PRO A 259 -9.32 11.86 -21.75
N LEU A 260 -8.99 12.20 -20.51
CA LEU A 260 -8.55 11.23 -19.51
C LEU A 260 -9.73 10.34 -19.14
N ARG A 261 -9.49 9.02 -19.06
CA ARG A 261 -10.43 8.11 -18.41
C ARG A 261 -10.41 8.33 -16.90
N LEU A 262 -11.55 8.23 -16.23
CA LEU A 262 -11.63 8.25 -14.77
C LEU A 262 -12.17 6.92 -14.24
N ASP A 263 -11.27 6.09 -13.71
CA ASP A 263 -11.63 4.84 -13.05
C ASP A 263 -11.63 5.04 -11.54
N ILE A 264 -12.59 4.42 -10.85
CA ILE A 264 -12.76 4.54 -9.41
C ILE A 264 -12.63 3.14 -8.79
N ALA A 265 -11.71 2.98 -7.86
CA ALA A 265 -11.51 1.74 -7.12
C ALA A 265 -11.72 1.94 -5.63
N THR A 266 -12.16 0.90 -4.95
CA THR A 266 -12.18 0.82 -3.49
C THR A 266 -11.98 -0.62 -3.05
N CYS A 267 -11.51 -0.82 -1.82
CA CYS A 267 -11.39 -2.14 -1.23
C CYS A 267 -12.27 -2.23 0.01
N LYS A 268 -13.20 -3.17 0.01
CA LYS A 268 -14.07 -3.45 1.15
C LYS A 268 -13.96 -4.92 1.53
N ASN A 269 -13.77 -5.17 2.82
CA ASN A 269 -13.62 -6.54 3.36
C ASN A 269 -12.53 -7.36 2.63
N GLY A 270 -11.44 -6.70 2.22
CA GLY A 270 -10.32 -7.32 1.51
C GLY A 270 -10.59 -7.66 0.05
N ARG A 271 -11.70 -7.18 -0.54
CA ARG A 271 -12.02 -7.32 -1.96
C ARG A 271 -11.99 -5.96 -2.64
N ALA A 272 -11.17 -5.84 -3.68
CA ALA A 272 -11.13 -4.67 -4.53
C ALA A 272 -12.28 -4.69 -5.54
N GLN A 273 -12.95 -3.55 -5.69
CA GLN A 273 -14.04 -3.31 -6.63
C GLN A 273 -13.70 -2.05 -7.42
N VAL A 274 -13.97 -2.07 -8.72
CA VAL A 274 -13.54 -1.02 -9.65
C VAL A 274 -14.69 -0.70 -10.59
N ILE A 275 -15.09 0.57 -10.63
CA ILE A 275 -15.90 1.17 -11.68
C ILE A 275 -14.97 1.78 -12.71
N THR A 276 -15.27 1.55 -13.97
CA THR A 276 -14.44 1.96 -15.10
C THR A 276 -15.16 2.94 -16.01
N ASP A 277 -14.43 3.91 -16.55
CA ASP A 277 -14.89 4.77 -17.64
C ASP A 277 -14.79 4.02 -18.98
N GLY A 278 -15.95 3.71 -19.55
CA GLY A 278 -16.14 2.77 -20.66
C GLY A 278 -15.82 1.30 -20.28
N PRO A 279 -16.17 0.34 -21.16
CA PRO A 279 -15.81 -1.06 -20.99
C PRO A 279 -14.30 -1.26 -20.78
N ALA A 280 -13.96 -2.20 -19.90
CA ALA A 280 -12.61 -2.68 -19.65
C ALA A 280 -12.33 -3.91 -20.52
N LYS A 281 -11.05 -4.31 -20.66
CA LYS A 281 -10.68 -5.46 -21.49
C LYS A 281 -11.39 -6.74 -21.03
N ALA A 282 -11.52 -6.91 -19.71
CA ALA A 282 -12.21 -8.04 -19.12
C ALA A 282 -13.70 -8.13 -19.48
N ASP A 283 -14.33 -7.02 -19.89
CA ASP A 283 -15.74 -7.01 -20.27
C ASP A 283 -15.98 -7.55 -21.70
N PHE A 284 -14.91 -7.70 -22.49
CA PHE A 284 -14.97 -8.23 -23.86
C PHE A 284 -14.65 -9.73 -23.97
N GLU A 285 -14.24 -10.39 -22.88
CA GLU A 285 -13.78 -11.79 -22.92
C GLU A 285 -14.87 -12.76 -23.40
N ASP A 286 -16.14 -12.45 -23.11
CA ASP A 286 -17.31 -13.25 -23.48
C ASP A 286 -18.21 -12.57 -24.53
N SER A 287 -17.84 -11.38 -25.03
CA SER A 287 -18.75 -10.51 -25.80
C SER A 287 -18.57 -10.54 -27.33
N ASP A 288 -17.73 -11.43 -27.88
CA ASP A 288 -17.38 -11.48 -29.31
C ASP A 288 -16.95 -10.10 -29.89
N ASP A 289 -16.30 -9.27 -29.06
CA ASP A 289 -15.95 -7.87 -29.35
C ASP A 289 -17.15 -6.93 -29.63
N ASP A 290 -18.37 -7.33 -29.27
CA ASP A 290 -19.57 -6.50 -29.32
C ASP A 290 -19.61 -5.52 -28.14
N GLU A 291 -19.77 -4.23 -28.45
CA GLU A 291 -19.72 -3.15 -27.45
C GLU A 291 -20.97 -3.10 -26.57
N GLU A 292 -22.14 -3.47 -27.09
CA GLU A 292 -23.39 -3.48 -26.32
C GLU A 292 -23.35 -4.60 -25.28
N SER A 293 -22.93 -5.80 -25.69
CA SER A 293 -22.72 -6.93 -24.78
C SER A 293 -21.62 -6.64 -23.75
N ALA A 294 -20.50 -6.01 -24.14
CA ALA A 294 -19.46 -5.62 -23.18
C ALA A 294 -19.97 -4.59 -22.15
N LEU A 295 -20.87 -3.69 -22.53
CA LEU A 295 -21.51 -2.76 -21.60
C LEU A 295 -22.40 -3.51 -20.59
N GLU A 296 -23.16 -4.52 -21.02
CA GLU A 296 -23.94 -5.36 -20.10
C GLU A 296 -23.05 -6.08 -19.08
N THR A 297 -21.98 -6.74 -19.54
CA THR A 297 -21.01 -7.42 -18.67
C THR A 297 -20.34 -6.44 -17.69
N LYS A 298 -19.99 -5.23 -18.16
CA LYS A 298 -19.48 -4.15 -17.32
C LYS A 298 -20.48 -3.80 -16.20
N TYR A 299 -21.75 -3.59 -16.53
CA TYR A 299 -22.77 -3.24 -15.53
C TYR A 299 -22.94 -4.33 -14.48
N GLU A 300 -22.96 -5.59 -14.88
CA GLU A 300 -23.04 -6.72 -13.96
C GLU A 300 -21.83 -6.80 -13.02
N ARG A 301 -20.62 -6.62 -13.57
CA ARG A 301 -19.37 -6.58 -12.78
C ARG A 301 -19.38 -5.45 -11.76
N GLU A 302 -19.81 -4.27 -12.17
CA GLU A 302 -19.79 -3.05 -11.36
C GLU A 302 -20.96 -2.95 -10.37
N ALA A 303 -22.05 -3.71 -10.55
CA ALA A 303 -23.19 -3.74 -9.65
C ALA A 303 -22.85 -4.09 -8.19
N SER A 304 -21.68 -4.70 -7.97
CA SER A 304 -21.20 -5.03 -6.62
C SER A 304 -20.50 -3.87 -5.90
N PHE A 305 -20.19 -2.77 -6.59
CA PHE A 305 -19.44 -1.64 -6.03
C PHE A 305 -20.16 -1.05 -4.81
N PRO A 306 -19.45 -0.70 -3.72
CA PRO A 306 -20.10 -0.35 -2.48
C PRO A 306 -20.52 1.12 -2.48
N GLU A 307 -21.81 1.37 -2.72
CA GLU A 307 -22.40 2.71 -2.81
C GLU A 307 -22.15 3.56 -1.57
N GLU A 308 -22.03 2.96 -0.38
CA GLU A 308 -21.77 3.72 0.86
C GLU A 308 -20.38 4.37 0.92
N VAL A 309 -19.48 4.03 -0.02
CA VAL A 309 -18.21 4.75 -0.18
C VAL A 309 -18.42 6.08 -0.92
N LEU A 310 -19.50 6.22 -1.68
CA LEU A 310 -19.84 7.41 -2.46
C LEU A 310 -20.83 8.35 -1.74
N ALA A 311 -21.36 7.95 -0.58
CA ALA A 311 -22.43 8.62 0.15
C ALA A 311 -21.95 9.59 1.24
#